data_AF-A0A068U6N8-F1
#
_entry.id   AF-A0A068U6N8-F1
#
_cell.length_a   1.000
_cell.length_b   1.000
_cell.length_c   1.000
_cell.angle_alpha   90.00
_cell.angle_beta   90.00
_cell.angle_gamma   90.00
#
_symmetry.space_group_name_H-M   'P 1'
#
loop_
_entity.id
_entity.type
_entity.pdbx_description
1 polymer ?
#
loop_
_entity_poly.entity_id
_entity_poly.type
_entity_poly.pdbx_seq_one_letter_code
_entity_poly.pdbx_strand_id
1 'polypeptide(L)' 'MSSDPDKLIAKADKLTKLSLTRWSADWKSATVLYEQAANAFRLSKKHEKAKEAFEKASKGQEMLSSYPVYDYYF' A
#
# COMPACT_ATOMS: atom_id res chain seq x y z
N MET A 1 -19.39 1.56 -7.95
CA MET A 1 -18.24 1.62 -7.03
C MET A 1 -16.96 1.40 -7.82
N SER A 2 -16.61 2.31 -8.72
CA SER A 2 -15.38 2.24 -9.51
C SER A 2 -14.37 3.18 -8.87
N SER A 3 -13.69 2.72 -7.83
CA SER A 3 -12.57 3.45 -7.26
C SER A 3 -11.44 3.39 -8.28
N ASP A 4 -11.19 4.48 -9.02
CA ASP A 4 -10.14 4.52 -10.03
C ASP A 4 -8.82 3.98 -9.44
N PRO A 5 -8.17 3.01 -10.08
CA PRO A 5 -6.98 2.38 -9.53
C PRO A 5 -5.85 3.39 -9.31
N ASP A 6 -5.70 4.40 -10.18
CA ASP A 6 -4.74 5.50 -9.98
C ASP A 6 -5.05 6.33 -8.71
N LYS A 7 -6.33 6.50 -8.34
CA LYS A 7 -6.71 7.19 -7.07
C LYS A 7 -6.40 6.33 -5.85
N LEU A 8 -6.52 5.01 -5.96
CA LEU A 8 -6.17 4.07 -4.88
C LEU A 8 -4.66 4.08 -4.62
N ILE A 9 -3.84 4.06 -5.68
CA ILE A 9 -2.38 4.22 -5.59
C ILE A 9 -2.02 5.54 -4.91
N ALA A 10 -2.60 6.66 -5.35
CA ALA A 10 -2.32 7.97 -4.77
C ALA A 10 -2.69 8.06 -3.28
N LYS A 11 -3.79 7.41 -2.86
CA LYS A 11 -4.15 7.29 -1.44
C LYS A 11 -3.14 6.46 -0.67
N ALA A 12 -2.69 5.34 -1.23
CA ALA A 12 -1.68 4.48 -0.61
C ALA A 12 -0.33 5.20 -0.48
N ASP A 13 0.14 5.90 -1.51
CA ASP A 13 1.36 6.72 -1.48
C ASP A 13 1.23 7.85 -0.43
N LYS A 14 0.03 8.44 -0.31
CA LYS A 14 -0.24 9.40 0.76
C LYS A 14 -0.18 8.73 2.12
N LEU A 15 -0.44 7.44 2.31
CA LEU A 15 -0.35 6.79 3.63
C LEU A 15 1.08 6.41 4.01
N THR A 16 1.92 6.12 3.01
CA THR A 16 3.32 5.73 3.22
C THR A 16 4.28 6.91 3.38
N LYS A 17 3.93 8.09 2.86
CA LYS A 17 4.77 9.29 2.96
C LYS A 17 4.77 9.87 4.38
N LEU A 18 5.91 9.97 5.04
CA LEU A 18 6.01 10.69 6.31
C LEU A 18 5.79 12.20 6.08
N SER A 19 5.14 12.87 7.03
CA SER A 19 4.95 14.32 7.02
C SER A 19 5.23 14.90 8.40
N LEU A 20 5.38 16.24 8.50
CA LEU A 20 5.68 16.93 9.77
C LEU A 20 4.74 16.52 10.92
N THR A 21 3.48 16.20 10.62
CA THR A 21 2.46 15.73 11.58
C THR A 21 2.20 14.23 11.57
N ARG A 22 2.88 13.46 10.71
CA ARG A 22 2.73 12.00 10.62
C ARG A 22 4.09 11.33 10.61
N TRP A 23 4.47 10.84 11.78
CA TRP A 23 5.76 10.19 12.05
C TRP A 23 5.75 8.68 11.88
N SER A 24 4.60 8.10 11.52
CA SER A 24 4.47 6.68 11.16
C SER A 24 3.81 6.52 9.80
N ALA A 25 4.38 5.64 8.97
CA ALA A 25 3.78 5.24 7.71
C ALA A 25 2.78 4.11 7.97
N ASP A 26 1.54 4.28 7.50
CA ASP A 26 0.53 3.23 7.63
C ASP A 26 0.65 2.23 6.48
N TRP A 27 1.63 1.35 6.61
CA TRP A 27 1.87 0.28 5.64
C TRP A 27 0.71 -0.71 5.59
N LYS A 28 -0.04 -0.91 6.68
CA LYS A 28 -1.18 -1.84 6.75
C LYS A 28 -2.29 -1.40 5.82
N SER A 29 -2.75 -0.16 5.98
CA SER A 29 -3.80 0.41 5.14
C SER A 29 -3.32 0.65 3.71
N ALA A 30 -2.05 1.05 3.53
CA ALA A 30 -1.48 1.25 2.19
C ALA A 30 -1.42 -0.05 1.36
N THR A 31 -1.00 -1.16 1.98
CA THR A 31 -0.88 -2.47 1.31
C THR A 31 -2.22 -2.95 0.77
N VAL A 32 -3.28 -2.85 1.57
CA VAL A 32 -4.64 -3.22 1.14
C VAL A 32 -5.10 -2.37 -0.05
N LEU A 33 -4.77 -1.08 -0.06
CA LEU A 33 -5.11 -0.18 -1.17
C LEU A 33 -4.30 -0.49 -2.44
N TYR A 34 -3.03 -0.87 -2.31
CA TYR A 34 -2.20 -1.32 -3.43
C TYR A 34 -2.74 -2.61 -4.05
N GLU A 35 -3.13 -3.59 -3.24
CA GLU A 35 -3.73 -4.84 -3.72
C GLU A 35 -5.06 -4.61 -4.45
N GLN A 36 -5.91 -3.74 -3.90
CA GLN A 36 -7.16 -3.34 -4.56
C GLN A 36 -6.91 -2.64 -5.90
N ALA A 37 -5.93 -1.73 -5.95
CA ALA A 37 -5.52 -1.06 -7.18
C ALA A 37 -4.96 -2.04 -8.21
N ALA A 38 -4.13 -2.99 -7.78
CA ALA A 38 -3.53 -4.01 -8.62
C ALA A 38 -4.59 -4.92 -9.26
N ASN A 39 -5.58 -5.35 -8.47
CA ASN A 39 -6.71 -6.12 -8.96
C ASN A 39 -7.54 -5.34 -10.00
N ALA A 40 -7.78 -4.05 -9.76
CA ALA A 40 -8.48 -3.17 -10.70
C ALA A 40 -7.66 -2.91 -11.99
N PHE A 41 -6.34 -2.77 -11.91
CA PHE A 41 -5.47 -2.69 -13.09
C PHE A 41 -5.44 -4.00 -13.89
N ARG A 42 -5.46 -5.15 -13.21
CA ARG A 42 -5.57 -6.47 -13.85
C ARG A 42 -6.88 -6.62 -14.62
N LEU A 43 -8.01 -6.21 -14.02
CA LEU A 43 -9.32 -6.16 -14.69
C LEU A 43 -9.31 -5.24 -15.92
N SER A 44 -8.58 -4.13 -15.82
CA SER A 44 -8.42 -3.15 -16.91
C SER A 44 -7.38 -3.54 -17.97
N LYS A 45 -6.81 -4.76 -17.91
CA LYS A 45 -5.72 -5.26 -18.77
C LYS A 45 -4.43 -4.41 -18.74
N LYS A 46 -4.26 -3.57 -17.72
CA LYS A 46 -3.07 -2.72 -17.50
C LYS A 46 -2.05 -3.50 -16.66
N HIS A 47 -1.50 -4.56 -17.23
CA HIS A 47 -0.63 -5.50 -16.52
C HIS A 47 0.65 -4.88 -15.97
N GLU A 48 1.22 -3.89 -16.65
CA GLU A 48 2.42 -3.18 -16.22
C GLU A 48 2.19 -2.42 -14.90
N LYS A 49 1.15 -1.59 -14.85
CA LYS A 49 0.73 -0.90 -13.61
C LYS A 49 0.30 -1.85 -12.50
N ALA A 50 -0.30 -2.99 -12.84
CA ALA A 50 -0.67 -4.00 -11.86
C ALA A 50 0.57 -4.60 -11.17
N LYS A 51 1.64 -4.86 -11.93
CA LYS A 51 2.91 -5.35 -11.38
C LYS A 51 3.53 -4.35 -10.42
N GLU A 52 3.64 -3.08 -10.81
CA GLU A 52 4.15 -2.01 -9.94
C GLU A 52 3.35 -1.90 -8.64
N ALA A 53 2.02 -2.01 -8.72
CA ALA A 53 1.15 -2.00 -7.55
C ALA A 53 1.39 -3.21 -6.63
N PHE A 54 1.59 -4.41 -7.19
CA PHE A 54 1.92 -5.60 -6.41
C PHE A 54 3.32 -5.53 -5.78
N GLU A 55 4.30 -4.96 -6.46
CA GLU A 55 5.65 -4.73 -5.89
C GLU A 55 5.58 -3.79 -4.68
N LYS A 56 4.82 -2.70 -4.80
CA LYS A 56 4.58 -1.79 -3.66
C LYS A 56 3.85 -2.48 -2.51
N ALA A 57 2.85 -3.32 -2.81
CA ALA A 57 2.14 -4.11 -1.80
C ALA A 57 3.07 -5.10 -1.08
N SER A 58 3.92 -5.82 -1.83
CA SER A 58 4.89 -6.78 -1.28
C SER A 58 5.84 -6.09 -0.31
N LYS A 59 6.38 -4.94 -0.69
CA LYS A 59 7.21 -4.13 0.21
C LYS A 59 6.46 -3.71 1.48
N GLY A 60 5.19 -3.32 1.35
CA GLY A 60 4.36 -2.99 2.51
C GLY A 60 4.15 -4.17 3.47
N GLN A 61 3.93 -5.38 2.93
CA GLN A 61 3.84 -6.61 3.72
C GLN A 61 5.15 -6.93 4.45
N GLU A 62 6.31 -6.78 3.78
CA GLU A 62 7.62 -6.98 4.40
C GLU A 62 7.87 -6.01 5.56
N MET A 63 7.50 -4.74 5.38
CA MET A 63 7.58 -3.73 6.43
C MET A 63 6.67 -4.11 7.61
N LEU A 64 5.45 -4.56 7.37
CA LEU A 64 4.54 -5.01 8.44
C LEU A 64 5.07 -6.25 9.17
N SER A 65 5.64 -7.20 8.44
CA SER A 65 6.24 -8.43 8.97
C SER A 65 7.52 -8.17 9.76
N SER A 66 8.24 -7.09 9.43
CA SER A 66 9.46 -6.68 10.14
C SER A 66 9.20 -5.81 11.37
N TYR A 67 8.03 -5.16 11.46
CA TYR A 67 7.63 -4.29 12.58
C TYR A 67 6.86 -4.94 13.78
N PRO A 68 6.69 -6.27 13.95
CA PRO A 68 5.89 -6.79 15.06
C PRO A 68 6.68 -7.10 16.36
N VAL A 69 7.95 -6.69 16.50
CA VAL A 69 8.83 -7.28 17.54
C VAL A 69 9.11 -6.40 18.77
N TYR A 70 8.67 -5.13 18.86
CA TYR A 70 9.03 -4.25 19.99
C TYR A 70 7.91 -3.82 20.94
N ASP A 71 6.66 -4.25 20.73
CA ASP A 71 5.54 -3.92 21.64
C ASP A 71 5.34 -4.93 22.80
N TYR A 72 6.31 -5.83 23.04
CA TYR A 72 6.26 -6.86 24.10
C TYR A 72 7.05 -6.51 25.38
N TYR A 73 7.23 -5.23 25.69
CA TYR A 73 7.84 -4.79 26.95
C TYR A 73 7.10 -3.60 27.57
N PHE A 74 5.87 -3.83 28.06
CA PHE A 74 5.26 -3.10 29.17
C PHE A 74 4.30 -4.03 29.93
#